data_AF-U6B6B0-F1
#
_entry.id   AF-U6B6B0-F1
#
_cell.length_a   1.000
_cell.length_b   1.000
_cell.length_c   1.000
_cell.angle_alpha   90.00
_cell.angle_beta   90.00
_cell.angle_gamma   90.00
#
_symmetry.space_group_name_H-M   'P 1'
#
loop_
_entity.id
_entity.type
_entity.pdbx_description
1 polymer ?
#
loop_
_entity_poly.entity_id
_entity_poly.type
_entity_poly.pdbx_seq_one_letter_code
_entity_poly.pdbx_strand_id
1 'polypeptide(L)'
;MSTNLNRPLGEKSITKRSFYLKIISRFGFCLLFSICVICLSIHIIRYDSFNGIVSKTDQYYFIPEISKSNSSAIDAVQYPEKSIEPFKGDNGKFSINKNNTVNVIDPLKTKEKKIISVNTNKFSSVIDPLNNKKEKFVSVIHKDRLVTNKSRGFLSIKDDNSSTSFEDYTKYCPDPGVGPRIAIVISGLGISKNGTQRVINLLPENFTLAFASNGNNLKKFMETSLNKGQETILQIPMQDFTILNSKDDPYVLKTNRSPKELSNIIYNSLNQATNYYGIMNYLGSSFLSDKSSIMILFNELANRKLFFLDDGSSRHNNISKELAANINLPYISSDLYLDYQYNRNDIRKKLKSLEYKARVSGKAIGVVVSFDENIEEILQWLKEDYMKDILIVPLSCLVKYYI
;
A
#
# COMPACT_ATOMS: atom_id res chain seq x y z
N MET A 1 5.44 -59.65 5.02
CA MET A 1 4.70 -60.48 4.03
C MET A 1 5.27 -61.88 4.15
N SER A 2 4.60 -62.78 4.88
CA SER A 2 5.08 -64.14 5.14
C SER A 2 4.79 -65.03 3.94
N THR A 3 5.83 -65.60 3.34
CA THR A 3 5.70 -66.54 2.23
C THR A 3 5.40 -67.94 2.77
N ASN A 4 4.16 -68.38 2.56
CA ASN A 4 3.71 -69.73 2.90
C ASN A 4 4.32 -70.75 1.91
N LEU A 5 5.12 -71.68 2.43
CA LEU A 5 5.92 -72.66 1.68
C LEU A 5 5.13 -73.90 1.22
N ASN A 6 3.84 -74.00 1.53
CA ASN A 6 3.02 -75.18 1.21
C ASN A 6 2.16 -75.03 -0.06
N ARG A 7 2.50 -74.11 -0.97
CA ARG A 7 1.72 -73.95 -2.21
C ARG A 7 2.28 -74.85 -3.33
N PRO A 8 1.48 -75.78 -3.91
CA PRO A 8 1.96 -76.64 -4.98
C PRO A 8 2.31 -75.83 -6.23
N LEU A 9 3.47 -76.14 -6.81
CA LEU A 9 4.02 -75.50 -8.01
C LEU A 9 3.20 -75.92 -9.23
N GLY A 10 2.51 -74.98 -9.88
CA GLY A 10 1.90 -75.24 -11.20
C GLY A 10 0.70 -74.40 -11.60
N GLU A 11 0.08 -73.63 -10.70
CA GLU A 11 -1.15 -72.91 -11.03
C GLU A 11 -0.86 -71.48 -11.56
N LYS A 12 -1.01 -71.28 -12.87
CA LYS A 12 -0.90 -69.95 -13.50
C LYS A 12 -2.10 -69.10 -13.07
N SER A 13 -1.86 -68.06 -12.26
CA SER A 13 -2.89 -67.12 -11.84
C SER A 13 -3.44 -66.32 -13.03
N ILE A 14 -4.71 -66.52 -13.38
CA ILE A 14 -5.44 -65.82 -14.45
C ILE A 14 -5.73 -64.33 -14.08
N THR A 15 -5.37 -63.89 -12.88
CA THR A 15 -5.74 -62.57 -12.31
C THR A 15 -4.95 -61.37 -12.85
N LYS A 16 -3.83 -61.53 -13.55
CA LYS A 16 -3.02 -60.38 -14.01
C LYS A 16 -3.59 -59.64 -15.24
N ARG A 17 -4.41 -60.29 -16.07
CA ARG A 17 -4.88 -59.69 -17.33
C ARG A 17 -5.93 -58.58 -17.10
N SER A 18 -6.78 -58.69 -16.07
CA SER A 18 -7.82 -57.67 -15.79
C SER A 18 -7.28 -56.40 -15.15
N PHE A 19 -6.15 -56.47 -14.44
CA PHE A 19 -5.54 -55.32 -13.78
C PHE A 19 -4.92 -54.35 -14.77
N TYR A 20 -4.17 -54.86 -15.76
CA TYR A 20 -3.55 -54.03 -16.79
C TYR A 20 -4.57 -53.36 -17.72
N LEU A 21 -5.68 -54.03 -18.04
CA LEU A 21 -6.76 -53.44 -18.84
C LEU A 21 -7.42 -52.25 -18.13
N LYS A 22 -7.61 -52.30 -16.81
CA LYS A 22 -8.14 -51.16 -16.03
C LYS A 22 -7.17 -49.98 -15.96
N ILE A 23 -5.87 -50.25 -15.93
CA ILE A 23 -4.84 -49.18 -15.92
C ILE A 23 -4.78 -48.49 -17.28
N ILE A 24 -4.75 -49.26 -18.38
CA ILE A 24 -4.70 -48.71 -19.74
C ILE A 24 -5.95 -47.84 -20.03
N SER A 25 -7.12 -48.27 -19.58
CA SER A 25 -8.37 -47.48 -19.70
C SER A 25 -8.30 -46.14 -18.95
N ARG A 26 -7.74 -46.11 -17.74
CA ARG A 26 -7.60 -44.87 -16.97
C ARG A 26 -6.58 -43.91 -17.58
N PHE A 27 -5.47 -44.41 -18.10
CA PHE A 27 -4.51 -43.58 -18.82
C PHE A 27 -5.10 -43.01 -20.12
N GLY A 28 -5.89 -43.79 -20.86
CA GLY A 28 -6.59 -43.30 -22.05
C GLY A 28 -7.56 -42.16 -21.74
N PHE A 29 -8.32 -42.27 -20.65
CA PHE A 29 -9.25 -41.22 -20.22
C PHE A 29 -8.51 -39.94 -19.81
N CYS A 30 -7.40 -40.05 -19.08
CA CYS A 30 -6.59 -38.88 -18.71
C CYS A 30 -5.97 -38.17 -19.92
N LEU A 31 -5.52 -38.93 -20.93
CA LEU A 31 -4.97 -38.36 -22.17
C LEU A 31 -6.05 -37.61 -22.95
N LEU A 32 -7.23 -38.20 -23.12
CA LEU A 32 -8.38 -37.57 -23.78
C LEU A 32 -8.85 -36.30 -23.05
N PHE A 33 -8.88 -36.33 -21.72
CA PHE A 33 -9.23 -35.16 -20.91
C PHE A 33 -8.21 -34.03 -21.08
N SER A 34 -6.92 -34.34 -21.08
CA SER A 34 -5.85 -33.36 -21.29
C SER A 34 -5.93 -32.72 -22.69
N ILE A 35 -6.19 -33.51 -23.74
CA ILE A 35 -6.38 -33.00 -25.10
C ILE A 35 -7.60 -32.07 -25.16
N CYS A 36 -8.70 -32.44 -24.50
CA CYS A 36 -9.92 -31.62 -24.49
C CYS A 36 -9.70 -30.26 -23.81
N VAL A 37 -8.95 -30.21 -22.71
CA VAL A 37 -8.58 -28.96 -22.02
C VAL A 37 -7.71 -28.08 -22.93
N ILE A 38 -6.71 -28.66 -23.61
CA ILE A 38 -5.84 -27.92 -24.53
C ILE A 38 -6.64 -27.35 -25.71
N CYS A 39 -7.56 -28.14 -26.30
CA CYS A 39 -8.43 -27.67 -27.37
C CYS A 39 -9.35 -26.53 -26.92
N LEU A 40 -9.89 -26.60 -25.70
CA LEU A 40 -10.73 -25.53 -25.14
C LEU A 40 -9.92 -24.25 -24.93
N SER A 41 -8.69 -24.35 -24.42
CA SER A 41 -7.78 -23.20 -24.26
C SER A 41 -7.44 -22.55 -25.60
N ILE A 42 -7.15 -23.34 -26.64
CA ILE A 42 -6.89 -22.81 -28.00
C ILE A 42 -8.13 -22.14 -28.57
N HIS A 43 -9.33 -22.67 -28.29
CA HIS A 43 -10.58 -22.09 -28.76
C HIS A 43 -10.85 -20.72 -28.11
N ILE A 44 -10.62 -20.58 -26.79
CA ILE A 44 -10.76 -19.30 -26.07
C ILE A 44 -9.78 -18.25 -26.61
N ILE A 45 -8.51 -18.61 -26.81
CA ILE A 45 -7.50 -17.70 -27.36
C ILE A 45 -7.88 -17.21 -28.77
N ARG A 46 -8.43 -18.10 -29.61
CA ARG A 46 -8.88 -17.72 -30.97
C ARG A 46 -10.17 -16.91 -30.98
N TYR A 47 -11.06 -17.13 -30.02
CA TYR A 47 -12.29 -16.36 -29.88
C TYR A 47 -11.98 -14.91 -29.51
N ASP A 48 -11.04 -14.69 -28.59
CA ASP A 48 -10.61 -13.34 -28.19
C ASP A 48 -9.85 -12.61 -29.31
N SER A 49 -9.16 -13.33 -30.20
CA SER A 49 -8.49 -12.68 -31.36
C SER A 49 -9.44 -12.21 -32.45
N PHE A 50 -10.68 -12.73 -32.52
CA PHE A 50 -11.63 -12.42 -33.60
C PHE A 50 -12.62 -11.30 -33.25
N ASN A 51 -12.84 -11.01 -31.96
CA ASN A 51 -13.71 -9.93 -31.48
C ASN A 51 -12.95 -8.65 -31.10
N GLY A 52 -11.72 -8.48 -31.57
CA GLY A 52 -10.96 -7.24 -31.46
C GLY A 52 -11.68 -6.10 -32.21
N ILE A 53 -12.43 -5.29 -31.46
CA ILE A 53 -13.04 -4.04 -31.90
C ILE A 53 -11.95 -3.15 -32.49
N VAL A 54 -12.09 -2.84 -33.77
CA VAL A 54 -11.31 -1.84 -34.51
C VAL A 54 -11.59 -0.47 -33.89
N SER A 55 -10.69 0.01 -33.04
CA SER A 55 -10.64 1.45 -32.71
C SER A 55 -9.74 2.14 -33.73
N LYS A 56 -10.32 3.10 -34.44
CA LYS A 56 -9.69 3.95 -35.45
C LYS A 56 -8.36 4.52 -34.93
N THR A 57 -7.30 4.28 -35.68
CA THR A 57 -6.02 5.00 -35.59
C THR A 57 -6.19 6.41 -36.15
N ASP A 58 -6.18 7.43 -35.29
CA ASP A 58 -5.92 8.80 -35.72
C ASP A 58 -4.41 9.07 -35.61
N GLN A 59 -3.80 9.30 -36.77
CA GLN A 59 -2.42 9.74 -36.95
C GLN A 59 -2.26 11.16 -36.39
N TYR A 60 -1.25 11.38 -35.55
CA TYR A 60 -0.76 12.73 -35.26
C TYR A 60 0.70 12.87 -35.71
N TYR A 61 0.91 13.83 -36.61
CA TYR A 61 2.21 14.34 -37.02
C TYR A 61 2.79 15.26 -35.93
N PHE A 62 4.07 15.11 -35.61
CA PHE A 62 4.83 16.14 -34.88
C PHE A 62 5.79 16.85 -35.84
N ILE A 63 5.63 18.17 -35.93
CA ILE A 63 6.59 19.12 -36.50
C ILE A 63 7.49 19.60 -35.33
N PRO A 64 8.83 19.56 -35.44
CA PRO A 64 9.69 20.22 -34.46
C PRO A 64 9.89 21.69 -34.86
N GLU A 65 9.37 22.63 -34.06
CA GLU A 65 9.74 24.04 -34.20
C GLU A 65 10.88 24.37 -33.22
N ILE A 66 12.04 24.62 -33.81
CA ILE A 66 13.26 25.09 -33.17
C ILE A 66 13.07 26.56 -32.83
N SER A 67 13.31 26.95 -31.57
CA SER A 67 13.72 28.33 -31.27
C SER A 67 15.03 28.32 -30.47
N LYS A 68 16.08 28.77 -31.15
CA LYS A 68 17.33 29.25 -30.57
C LYS A 68 17.07 30.61 -29.90
N SER A 69 17.67 30.82 -28.73
CA SER A 69 18.22 32.13 -28.38
C SER A 69 19.43 31.94 -27.47
N ASN A 70 20.56 32.48 -27.92
CA ASN A 70 21.89 32.44 -27.31
C ASN A 70 21.99 33.26 -26.02
N SER A 71 22.83 32.83 -25.07
CA SER A 71 23.84 33.71 -24.46
C SER A 71 25.02 32.90 -23.90
N SER A 72 26.12 32.97 -24.66
CA SER A 72 27.54 32.89 -24.30
C SER A 72 28.00 32.76 -22.84
N ALA A 73 28.95 31.81 -22.68
CA ALA A 73 30.16 31.83 -21.85
C ALA A 73 30.02 31.92 -20.32
N ILE A 74 30.52 30.87 -19.63
CA ILE A 74 31.60 30.94 -18.61
C ILE A 74 32.11 29.50 -18.37
N ASP A 75 33.38 29.32 -18.73
CA ASP A 75 34.46 28.44 -18.25
C ASP A 75 34.18 27.09 -17.57
N ALA A 76 34.80 26.08 -18.15
CA ALA A 76 35.04 24.77 -17.59
C ALA A 76 36.02 24.84 -16.41
N VAL A 77 35.66 24.23 -15.28
CA VAL A 77 36.63 23.81 -14.25
C VAL A 77 36.48 22.31 -14.01
N GLN A 78 37.57 21.63 -14.31
CA GLN A 78 37.82 20.20 -14.23
C GLN A 78 38.18 19.84 -12.79
N TYR A 79 37.49 18.85 -12.19
CA TYR A 79 37.87 18.28 -10.88
C TYR A 79 38.46 16.87 -11.08
N PRO A 80 39.60 16.53 -10.47
CA PRO A 80 40.19 15.21 -10.59
C PRO A 80 39.54 14.21 -9.63
N GLU A 81 39.35 12.98 -10.12
CA GLU A 81 39.03 11.79 -9.34
C GLU A 81 40.11 11.51 -8.28
N LYS A 82 39.69 11.19 -7.06
CA LYS A 82 40.51 10.37 -6.15
C LYS A 82 39.64 9.45 -5.29
N SER A 83 39.88 8.16 -5.50
CA SER A 83 39.38 6.99 -4.79
C SER A 83 39.66 7.02 -3.29
N ILE A 84 38.68 6.63 -2.46
CA ILE A 84 38.87 6.35 -1.03
C ILE A 84 38.42 4.91 -0.76
N GLU A 85 39.35 4.09 -0.26
CA GLU A 85 39.13 2.72 0.24
C GLU A 85 38.46 2.69 1.63
N PRO A 86 37.82 1.56 2.04
CA PRO A 86 37.06 1.50 3.29
C PRO A 86 37.94 1.13 4.52
N PHE A 87 37.79 1.88 5.61
CA PHE A 87 38.38 1.54 6.92
C PHE A 87 37.50 0.53 7.69
N LYS A 88 38.14 -0.48 8.29
CA LYS A 88 37.56 -1.55 9.13
C LYS A 88 37.87 -1.32 10.63
N GLY A 89 36.87 -1.61 11.49
CA GLY A 89 36.98 -1.92 12.93
C GLY A 89 37.07 -0.72 13.89
N ASP A 90 36.74 -0.78 15.18
CA ASP A 90 36.00 -1.73 16.02
C ASP A 90 35.70 -0.99 17.37
N ASN A 91 34.53 -1.24 17.97
CA ASN A 91 34.13 -1.01 19.39
C ASN A 91 34.64 0.22 20.19
N GLY A 92 33.81 1.27 20.30
CA GLY A 92 33.93 2.34 21.31
C GLY A 92 32.57 2.77 21.91
N LYS A 93 32.46 2.80 23.25
CA LYS A 93 31.22 3.11 23.99
C LYS A 93 30.84 4.59 23.87
N PHE A 94 29.57 4.85 23.56
CA PHE A 94 28.97 6.20 23.56
C PHE A 94 28.12 6.42 24.81
N SER A 95 28.32 7.55 25.49
CA SER A 95 27.41 8.05 26.55
C SER A 95 27.04 9.50 26.27
N ILE A 96 25.74 9.79 26.18
CA ILE A 96 25.18 11.10 25.85
C ILE A 96 24.73 11.78 27.15
N ASN A 97 25.14 13.03 27.37
CA ASN A 97 24.61 13.88 28.45
C ASN A 97 23.70 14.99 27.86
N LYS A 98 22.80 15.55 28.70
CA LYS A 98 21.62 16.38 28.36
C LYS A 98 21.83 17.67 27.55
N ASN A 99 23.06 17.97 27.11
CA ASN A 99 23.37 19.16 26.31
C ASN A 99 23.94 18.84 24.90
N ASN A 100 23.78 17.61 24.41
CA ASN A 100 24.18 17.18 23.05
C ASN A 100 25.64 17.50 22.67
N THR A 101 26.57 17.43 23.61
CA THR A 101 28.01 17.50 23.35
C THR A 101 28.63 16.10 23.37
N VAL A 102 29.32 15.72 22.30
CA VAL A 102 30.08 14.45 22.19
C VAL A 102 31.55 14.73 22.49
N ASN A 103 32.08 14.15 23.56
CA ASN A 103 33.51 14.19 23.87
C ASN A 103 34.18 12.91 23.37
N VAL A 104 35.15 13.02 22.48
CA VAL A 104 36.03 11.90 22.07
C VAL A 104 37.34 12.05 22.84
N ILE A 105 37.71 11.02 23.62
CA ILE A 105 39.00 10.97 24.34
C ILE A 105 39.91 10.03 23.55
N ASP A 106 40.97 10.57 22.97
CA ASP A 106 42.02 9.80 22.29
C ASP A 106 43.16 9.51 23.30
N PRO A 107 43.55 8.25 23.58
CA PRO A 107 44.53 7.94 24.64
C PRO A 107 46.00 8.24 24.31
N LEU A 108 46.33 8.68 23.09
CA LEU A 108 47.74 8.77 22.66
C LEU A 108 48.03 10.04 21.83
N LYS A 109 48.31 11.17 22.51
CA LYS A 109 49.42 12.12 22.23
C LYS A 109 49.18 13.49 22.87
N THR A 110 50.23 14.00 23.49
CA THR A 110 50.40 15.32 24.08
C THR A 110 50.43 16.45 23.03
N LYS A 111 49.82 17.60 23.40
CA LYS A 111 49.91 18.95 22.80
C LYS A 111 49.21 19.19 21.45
N GLU A 112 47.94 19.60 21.51
CA GLU A 112 47.43 20.92 21.07
C GLU A 112 45.90 20.97 21.29
N LYS A 113 45.41 22.00 21.99
CA LYS A 113 43.97 22.22 22.19
C LYS A 113 43.36 22.80 20.91
N LYS A 114 42.63 22.00 20.14
CA LYS A 114 41.71 22.50 19.10
C LYS A 114 40.27 22.38 19.61
N ILE A 115 39.72 23.48 20.11
CA ILE A 115 38.30 23.58 20.46
C ILE A 115 37.55 23.76 19.14
N ILE A 116 36.82 22.72 18.70
CA ILE A 116 35.85 22.85 17.61
C ILE A 116 34.48 23.07 18.28
N SER A 117 34.07 24.34 18.39
CA SER A 117 32.69 24.71 18.71
C SER A 117 31.88 24.73 17.42
N VAL A 118 31.08 23.70 17.16
CA VAL A 118 30.06 23.76 16.09
C VAL A 118 28.81 24.39 16.69
N ASN A 119 28.54 25.64 16.31
CA ASN A 119 27.30 26.33 16.64
C ASN A 119 26.23 25.96 15.60
N THR A 120 25.25 25.13 15.96
CA THR A 120 24.17 24.70 15.06
C THR A 120 22.97 25.65 15.06
N ASN A 121 23.19 26.96 15.27
CA ASN A 121 22.17 27.98 15.11
C ASN A 121 22.54 28.96 13.99
N LYS A 122 22.49 28.50 12.74
CA LYS A 122 22.38 29.39 11.58
C LYS A 122 21.92 28.64 10.32
N PHE A 123 20.63 28.31 10.29
CA PHE A 123 19.87 28.26 9.04
C PHE A 123 18.45 28.77 9.34
N SER A 124 18.33 30.10 9.34
CA SER A 124 17.05 30.80 9.22
C SER A 124 17.24 31.97 8.27
N SER A 125 16.22 32.17 7.43
CA SER A 125 15.85 33.36 6.68
C SER A 125 16.82 33.87 5.61
N VAL A 126 16.54 33.49 4.36
CA VAL A 126 16.51 34.47 3.26
C VAL A 126 15.09 34.46 2.71
N ILE A 127 14.34 35.50 3.05
CA ILE A 127 13.20 35.98 2.27
C ILE A 127 13.81 36.88 1.19
N ASP A 128 13.47 36.62 -0.06
CA ASP A 128 13.46 37.65 -1.11
C ASP A 128 12.39 37.29 -2.16
N PRO A 129 11.87 38.27 -2.91
CA PRO A 129 10.43 38.45 -3.11
C PRO A 129 9.97 37.99 -4.49
N LEU A 130 8.68 37.66 -4.58
CA LEU A 130 7.84 37.52 -5.78
C LEU A 130 8.53 37.75 -7.14
N ASN A 131 8.71 36.68 -7.90
CA ASN A 131 8.51 36.77 -9.35
C ASN A 131 7.70 35.58 -9.87
N ASN A 132 6.70 35.93 -10.67
CA ASN A 132 5.60 35.09 -11.14
C ASN A 132 6.08 33.94 -12.03
N LYS A 133 5.89 32.71 -11.57
CA LYS A 133 5.59 31.56 -12.45
C LYS A 133 4.70 30.59 -11.71
N LYS A 134 3.40 30.64 -12.03
CA LYS A 134 2.46 29.56 -11.71
C LYS A 134 2.92 28.32 -12.47
N GLU A 135 3.67 27.43 -11.81
CA GLU A 135 3.82 26.08 -12.31
C GLU A 135 2.47 25.37 -12.14
N LYS A 136 1.75 25.28 -13.26
CA LYS A 136 0.53 24.49 -13.40
C LYS A 136 0.89 23.04 -13.11
N PHE A 137 0.48 22.55 -11.94
CA PHE A 137 0.24 21.13 -11.76
C PHE A 137 -0.81 20.73 -12.81
N VAL A 138 -0.41 19.87 -13.76
CA VAL A 138 -1.35 19.27 -14.70
C VAL A 138 -2.19 18.28 -13.92
N SER A 139 -3.36 18.73 -13.49
CA SER A 139 -4.48 17.85 -13.19
C SER A 139 -4.79 17.05 -14.45
N VAL A 140 -4.67 15.72 -14.39
CA VAL A 140 -5.29 14.85 -15.40
C VAL A 140 -6.78 14.75 -15.08
N ILE A 141 -7.47 15.90 -15.15
CA ILE A 141 -8.84 16.12 -15.62
C ILE A 141 -8.82 17.54 -16.22
N HIS A 142 -9.06 17.65 -17.52
CA HIS A 142 -9.22 18.94 -18.19
C HIS A 142 -10.43 19.69 -17.60
N LYS A 143 -10.19 20.85 -16.98
CA LYS A 143 -11.23 21.72 -16.40
C LYS A 143 -12.05 22.48 -17.46
N ASP A 144 -11.62 22.49 -18.73
CA ASP A 144 -12.25 23.30 -19.78
C ASP A 144 -12.86 22.44 -20.89
N ARG A 145 -13.85 21.61 -20.54
CA ARG A 145 -14.85 21.14 -21.51
C ARG A 145 -16.17 20.68 -20.88
N LEU A 146 -16.72 21.47 -19.96
CA LEU A 146 -18.12 21.35 -19.53
C LEU A 146 -18.73 22.74 -19.33
N VAL A 147 -18.86 23.49 -20.42
CA VAL A 147 -19.88 24.54 -20.52
C VAL A 147 -20.86 24.09 -21.57
N THR A 148 -21.90 23.38 -21.12
CA THR A 148 -23.28 23.61 -21.56
C THR A 148 -24.24 22.82 -20.67
N ASN A 149 -24.93 23.60 -19.85
CA ASN A 149 -26.25 23.37 -19.28
C ASN A 149 -26.44 22.39 -18.10
N LYS A 150 -26.94 23.03 -17.01
CA LYS A 150 -27.52 22.54 -15.75
C LYS A 150 -26.53 22.12 -14.66
N SER A 151 -26.14 23.15 -13.90
CA SER A 151 -25.98 23.15 -12.44
C SER A 151 -26.30 21.84 -11.70
N ARG A 152 -25.25 21.17 -11.22
CA ARG A 152 -25.10 20.52 -9.89
C ARG A 152 -23.80 19.69 -9.89
N GLY A 153 -22.89 19.95 -8.95
CA GLY A 153 -21.70 19.13 -8.79
C GLY A 153 -20.47 19.81 -8.17
N PHE A 154 -20.67 20.65 -7.16
CA PHE A 154 -19.62 20.95 -6.18
C PHE A 154 -20.20 20.59 -4.82
N LEU A 155 -19.41 19.91 -3.97
CA LEU A 155 -19.73 19.77 -2.55
C LEU A 155 -19.77 21.20 -1.97
N SER A 156 -20.96 21.78 -1.90
CA SER A 156 -21.23 22.87 -0.98
C SER A 156 -21.43 22.20 0.37
N ILE A 157 -20.37 22.18 1.18
CA ILE A 157 -20.50 21.96 2.62
C ILE A 157 -21.17 23.21 3.17
N LYS A 158 -22.50 23.25 3.11
CA LYS A 158 -23.31 24.14 3.92
C LYS A 158 -24.42 23.33 4.54
N ASP A 159 -24.35 23.30 5.86
CA ASP A 159 -25.45 23.20 6.81
C ASP A 159 -26.43 22.06 6.54
N ASP A 160 -26.14 20.89 7.13
CA ASP A 160 -27.06 20.25 8.06
C ASP A 160 -26.36 19.04 8.71
N ASN A 161 -26.76 18.69 9.92
CA ASN A 161 -26.26 17.57 10.75
C ASN A 161 -26.46 16.17 10.09
N SER A 162 -25.91 15.95 8.91
CA SER A 162 -25.89 14.68 8.21
C SER A 162 -24.45 14.23 8.06
N SER A 163 -24.11 13.14 8.75
CA SER A 163 -22.94 12.33 8.48
C SER A 163 -22.81 12.15 6.96
N THR A 164 -21.73 12.67 6.35
CA THR A 164 -21.38 12.33 4.97
C THR A 164 -21.37 10.81 4.87
N SER A 165 -22.24 10.28 4.02
CA SER A 165 -22.51 8.86 3.96
C SER A 165 -21.44 8.20 3.08
N PHE A 166 -21.18 6.91 3.30
CA PHE A 166 -20.26 6.12 2.47
C PHE A 166 -20.59 6.20 0.95
N GLU A 167 -21.86 6.41 0.61
CA GLU A 167 -22.35 6.61 -0.75
C GLU A 167 -21.71 7.83 -1.44
N ASP A 168 -21.25 8.82 -0.67
CA ASP A 168 -20.61 10.02 -1.21
C ASP A 168 -19.22 9.74 -1.80
N TYR A 169 -18.48 8.75 -1.29
CA TYR A 169 -17.13 8.41 -1.77
C TYR A 169 -17.13 7.43 -2.94
N THR A 170 -18.06 6.46 -2.97
CA THR A 170 -18.15 5.48 -4.07
C THR A 170 -18.74 6.05 -5.35
N LYS A 171 -19.50 7.15 -5.25
CA LYS A 171 -20.14 7.83 -6.38
C LYS A 171 -19.16 8.34 -7.44
N TYR A 172 -17.89 8.52 -7.09
CA TYR A 172 -16.85 9.05 -7.97
C TYR A 172 -15.82 8.00 -8.40
N CYS A 173 -16.06 6.73 -8.10
CA CYS A 173 -15.17 5.66 -8.53
C CYS A 173 -15.27 5.48 -10.06
N PRO A 174 -14.15 5.52 -10.79
CA PRO A 174 -14.17 5.28 -12.22
C PRO A 174 -14.63 3.85 -12.50
N ASP A 175 -15.37 3.69 -13.60
CA ASP A 175 -15.88 2.39 -14.04
C ASP A 175 -14.71 1.40 -14.19
N PRO A 176 -14.80 0.19 -13.60
CA PRO A 176 -13.83 -0.87 -13.78
C PRO A 176 -13.43 -1.16 -15.25
N GLY A 177 -14.31 -0.88 -16.22
CA GLY A 177 -14.07 -1.08 -17.65
C GLY A 177 -13.13 -0.07 -18.32
N VAL A 178 -12.73 1.02 -17.63
CA VAL A 178 -11.91 2.09 -18.20
C VAL A 178 -10.41 1.75 -18.17
N GLY A 179 -9.98 0.88 -17.27
CA GLY A 179 -8.58 0.43 -17.18
C GLY A 179 -8.23 -0.21 -15.83
N PRO A 180 -7.01 -0.73 -15.67
CA PRO A 180 -6.50 -1.23 -14.40
C PRO A 180 -6.58 -0.17 -13.30
N ARG A 181 -7.01 -0.55 -12.10
CA ARG A 181 -7.16 0.36 -10.96
C ARG A 181 -6.17 0.06 -9.85
N ILE A 182 -5.51 1.09 -9.31
CA ILE A 182 -4.59 0.93 -8.18
C ILE A 182 -5.06 1.81 -7.03
N ALA A 183 -5.23 1.22 -5.84
CA ALA A 183 -5.33 1.97 -4.60
C ALA A 183 -4.00 1.93 -3.86
N ILE A 184 -3.54 3.09 -3.39
CA ILE A 184 -2.36 3.20 -2.54
C ILE A 184 -2.78 3.82 -1.21
N VAL A 185 -2.52 3.09 -0.14
CA VAL A 185 -2.81 3.49 1.24
C VAL A 185 -1.52 3.97 1.90
N ILE A 186 -1.52 5.22 2.36
CA ILE A 186 -0.40 5.84 3.05
C ILE A 186 -0.63 5.73 4.55
N SER A 187 0.21 4.95 5.23
CA SER A 187 0.07 4.63 6.65
C SER A 187 1.04 5.41 7.55
N GLY A 188 0.82 5.35 8.87
CA GLY A 188 1.67 6.02 9.87
C GLY A 188 1.38 7.51 10.07
N LEU A 189 0.30 8.04 9.52
CA LEU A 189 -0.07 9.44 9.67
C LEU A 189 -0.54 9.75 11.10
N GLY A 190 -0.30 10.97 11.57
CA GLY A 190 -0.55 11.40 12.94
C GLY A 190 0.61 11.18 13.91
N ILE A 191 1.59 10.33 13.57
CA ILE A 191 2.79 10.13 14.41
C ILE A 191 3.75 11.33 14.30
N SER A 192 4.10 11.72 13.07
CA SER A 192 4.91 12.91 12.80
C SER A 192 4.04 14.04 12.27
N LYS A 193 4.01 15.18 12.97
CA LYS A 193 3.26 16.37 12.54
C LYS A 193 3.71 16.85 11.15
N ASN A 194 5.01 16.95 10.94
CA ASN A 194 5.59 17.46 9.69
C ASN A 194 5.39 16.46 8.54
N GLY A 195 5.65 15.16 8.79
CA GLY A 195 5.44 14.12 7.79
C GLY A 195 3.97 14.04 7.36
N THR A 196 3.05 14.10 8.33
CA THR A 196 1.60 14.09 8.05
C THR A 196 1.17 15.29 7.22
N GLN A 197 1.59 16.50 7.60
CA GLN A 197 1.26 17.71 6.86
C GLN A 197 1.82 17.68 5.43
N ARG A 198 3.03 17.15 5.26
CA ARG A 198 3.67 17.02 3.94
C ARG A 198 2.89 16.06 3.04
N VAL A 199 2.50 14.89 3.55
CA VAL A 199 1.68 13.92 2.80
C VAL A 199 0.36 14.54 2.34
N ILE A 200 -0.38 15.17 3.25
CA ILE A 200 -1.67 15.84 2.95
C ILE A 200 -1.49 16.95 1.90
N ASN A 201 -0.31 17.57 1.83
CA ASN A 201 -0.02 18.65 0.88
C ASN A 201 0.43 18.16 -0.50
N LEU A 202 1.17 17.05 -0.57
CA LEU A 202 1.78 16.59 -1.81
C LEU A 202 0.93 15.59 -2.58
N LEU A 203 0.16 14.75 -1.89
CA LEU A 203 -0.57 13.67 -2.56
C LEU A 203 -1.89 14.14 -3.16
N PRO A 204 -2.26 13.64 -4.36
CA PRO A 204 -3.58 13.84 -4.95
C PRO A 204 -4.73 13.30 -4.08
N GLU A 205 -5.96 13.69 -4.42
CA GLU A 205 -7.19 13.26 -3.73
C GLU A 205 -7.48 11.74 -3.86
N ASN A 206 -6.93 11.09 -4.89
CA ASN A 206 -7.16 9.67 -5.17
C ASN A 206 -6.38 8.71 -4.25
N PHE A 207 -5.64 9.22 -3.27
CA PHE A 207 -4.91 8.42 -2.29
C PHE A 207 -5.73 8.25 -1.01
N THR A 208 -5.60 7.08 -0.39
CA THR A 208 -6.20 6.82 0.93
C THR A 208 -5.18 7.08 2.03
N LEU A 209 -5.57 7.87 3.02
CA LEU A 209 -4.71 8.28 4.13
C LEU A 209 -5.10 7.51 5.40
N ALA A 210 -4.19 6.69 5.92
CA ALA A 210 -4.38 5.91 7.13
C ALA A 210 -3.70 6.56 8.34
N PHE A 211 -4.53 6.98 9.30
CA PHE A 211 -4.12 7.69 10.51
C PHE A 211 -3.99 6.73 11.69
N ALA A 212 -2.83 6.70 12.33
CA ALA A 212 -2.61 5.92 13.54
C ALA A 212 -3.55 6.40 14.65
N SER A 213 -4.34 5.50 15.24
CA SER A 213 -5.33 5.88 16.27
C SER A 213 -4.71 6.48 17.53
N ASN A 214 -3.45 6.17 17.82
CA ASN A 214 -2.67 6.77 18.90
C ASN A 214 -1.83 7.98 18.44
N GLY A 215 -2.10 8.52 17.25
CA GLY A 215 -1.43 9.71 16.71
C GLY A 215 -1.90 11.01 17.36
N ASN A 216 -1.16 12.08 17.11
CA ASN A 216 -1.46 13.41 17.62
C ASN A 216 -2.22 14.25 16.59
N ASN A 217 -3.05 15.18 17.06
CA ASN A 217 -3.78 16.15 16.23
C ASN A 217 -4.67 15.50 15.13
N LEU A 218 -5.13 14.26 15.33
CA LEU A 218 -5.86 13.47 14.33
C LEU A 218 -7.05 14.23 13.74
N LYS A 219 -7.91 14.78 14.59
CA LYS A 219 -9.08 15.57 14.16
C LYS A 219 -8.72 16.65 13.13
N LYS A 220 -7.70 17.48 13.42
CA LYS A 220 -7.26 18.55 12.52
C LYS A 220 -6.75 18.00 11.19
N PHE A 221 -5.92 16.96 11.22
CA PHE A 221 -5.34 16.41 9.99
C PHE A 221 -6.39 15.71 9.13
N MET A 222 -7.32 14.98 9.72
CA MET A 222 -8.40 14.34 8.99
C MET A 222 -9.36 15.37 8.41
N GLU A 223 -9.76 16.41 9.16
CA GLU A 223 -10.52 17.55 8.62
C GLU A 223 -9.80 18.22 7.43
N THR A 224 -8.48 18.42 7.53
CA THR A 224 -7.68 19.00 6.44
C THR A 224 -7.64 18.09 5.21
N SER A 225 -7.56 16.78 5.40
CA SER A 225 -7.54 15.78 4.33
C SER A 225 -8.89 15.73 3.61
N LEU A 226 -9.99 15.74 4.37
CA LEU A 226 -11.36 15.76 3.83
C LEU A 226 -11.63 17.02 3.02
N ASN A 227 -11.19 18.20 3.49
CA ASN A 227 -11.32 19.46 2.75
C ASN A 227 -10.54 19.46 1.43
N LYS A 228 -9.61 18.51 1.24
CA LYS A 228 -8.87 18.27 -0.01
C LYS A 228 -9.41 17.12 -0.84
N GLY A 229 -10.53 16.50 -0.44
CA GLY A 229 -11.12 15.35 -1.11
C GLY A 229 -10.41 14.02 -0.85
N GLN A 230 -9.43 13.97 0.06
CA GLN A 230 -8.70 12.75 0.35
C GLN A 230 -9.54 11.81 1.23
N GLU A 231 -9.54 10.53 0.86
CA GLU A 231 -10.16 9.48 1.69
C GLU A 231 -9.31 9.22 2.93
N THR A 232 -9.96 9.03 4.09
CA THR A 232 -9.26 8.72 5.34
C THR A 232 -9.77 7.43 5.99
N ILE A 233 -8.84 6.67 6.57
CA ILE A 233 -9.10 5.46 7.39
C ILE A 233 -8.30 5.52 8.69
N LEU A 234 -8.68 4.73 9.69
CA LEU A 234 -7.88 4.58 10.92
C LEU A 234 -6.97 3.36 10.86
N GLN A 235 -5.74 3.53 11.34
CA GLN A 235 -4.79 2.45 11.54
C GLN A 235 -4.72 2.10 13.02
N ILE A 236 -5.08 0.87 13.35
CA ILE A 236 -5.22 0.40 14.74
C ILE A 236 -4.05 -0.53 15.08
N PRO A 237 -3.27 -0.23 16.14
CA PRO A 237 -2.18 -1.09 16.59
C PRO A 237 -2.72 -2.41 17.15
N MET A 238 -2.16 -3.53 16.70
CA MET A 238 -2.59 -4.87 17.08
C MET A 238 -1.41 -5.75 17.48
N GLN A 239 -1.65 -6.67 18.41
CA GLN A 239 -0.62 -7.54 18.95
C GLN A 239 0.03 -8.41 17.87
N ASP A 240 1.35 -8.39 17.85
CA ASP A 240 2.20 -9.23 17.01
C ASP A 240 2.79 -10.40 17.82
N PHE A 241 3.12 -11.52 17.19
CA PHE A 241 3.83 -12.62 17.85
C PHE A 241 5.24 -12.26 18.31
N THR A 242 5.93 -11.39 17.56
CA THR A 242 7.38 -11.14 17.72
C THR A 242 7.71 -9.94 18.60
N ILE A 243 6.76 -9.01 18.78
CA ILE A 243 7.01 -7.74 19.50
C ILE A 243 6.63 -7.88 20.97
N LEU A 244 7.64 -8.22 21.78
CA LEU A 244 7.52 -8.43 23.23
C LEU A 244 7.19 -7.15 24.00
N ASN A 245 7.60 -5.98 23.50
CA ASN A 245 7.41 -4.67 24.15
C ASN A 245 6.00 -4.10 23.94
N SER A 246 5.13 -4.78 23.18
CA SER A 246 3.73 -4.36 23.03
C SER A 246 2.97 -4.45 24.35
N LYS A 247 3.47 -5.18 25.36
CA LYS A 247 2.81 -5.44 26.65
C LYS A 247 2.38 -4.17 27.39
N ASP A 248 3.13 -3.08 27.27
CA ASP A 248 2.86 -1.84 28.02
C ASP A 248 2.09 -0.79 27.22
N ASP A 249 1.90 -0.98 25.91
CA ASP A 249 1.13 -0.03 25.11
C ASP A 249 -0.39 -0.19 25.41
N PRO A 250 -1.06 0.85 25.96
CA PRO A 250 -2.48 0.79 26.28
C PRO A 250 -3.37 0.78 25.03
N TYR A 251 -2.86 1.25 23.89
CA TYR A 251 -3.62 1.40 22.64
C TYR A 251 -3.63 0.11 21.79
N VAL A 252 -2.59 -0.74 21.92
CA VAL A 252 -2.49 -2.00 21.16
C VAL A 252 -3.63 -2.94 21.53
N LEU A 253 -4.37 -3.47 20.55
CA LEU A 253 -5.35 -4.53 20.75
C LEU A 253 -4.65 -5.87 21.02
N LYS A 254 -4.99 -6.53 22.13
CA LYS A 254 -4.30 -7.73 22.64
C LYS A 254 -5.27 -8.87 22.86
N THR A 255 -4.79 -10.10 22.63
CA THR A 255 -5.59 -11.34 22.73
C THR A 255 -5.77 -11.82 24.17
N ASN A 256 -4.90 -11.38 25.09
CA ASN A 256 -4.94 -11.77 26.49
C ASN A 256 -5.81 -10.85 27.37
N ARG A 257 -6.57 -9.92 26.78
CA ARG A 257 -7.49 -9.04 27.52
C ARG A 257 -8.84 -9.70 27.70
N SER A 258 -9.56 -9.33 28.76
CA SER A 258 -10.96 -9.72 28.89
C SER A 258 -11.79 -9.10 27.74
N PRO A 259 -12.91 -9.73 27.32
CA PRO A 259 -13.76 -9.19 26.27
C PRO A 259 -14.23 -7.75 26.54
N LYS A 260 -14.51 -7.41 27.80
CA LYS A 260 -14.94 -6.07 28.22
C LYS A 260 -13.83 -5.03 28.05
N GLU A 261 -12.61 -5.35 28.49
CA GLU A 261 -11.46 -4.46 28.34
C GLU A 261 -11.10 -4.25 26.87
N LEU A 262 -11.08 -5.33 26.08
CA LEU A 262 -10.81 -5.25 24.65
C LEU A 262 -11.86 -4.39 23.94
N SER A 263 -13.15 -4.59 24.24
CA SER A 263 -14.24 -3.78 23.70
C SER A 263 -14.09 -2.29 24.02
N ASN A 264 -13.74 -1.96 25.27
CA ASN A 264 -13.50 -0.57 25.68
C ASN A 264 -12.34 0.07 24.93
N ILE A 265 -11.27 -0.68 24.67
CA ILE A 265 -10.09 -0.15 23.96
C ILE A 265 -10.39 0.01 22.48
N ILE A 266 -11.13 -0.92 21.87
CA ILE A 266 -11.62 -0.77 20.50
C ILE A 266 -12.50 0.48 20.40
N TYR A 267 -13.49 0.64 21.28
CA TYR A 267 -14.36 1.81 21.33
C TYR A 267 -13.56 3.12 21.45
N ASN A 268 -12.59 3.16 22.37
CA ASN A 268 -11.76 4.34 22.59
C ASN A 268 -10.88 4.66 21.39
N SER A 269 -10.29 3.65 20.73
CA SER A 269 -9.47 3.82 19.53
C SER A 269 -10.29 4.34 18.35
N LEU A 270 -11.51 3.84 18.15
CA LEU A 270 -12.41 4.28 17.10
C LEU A 270 -12.93 5.72 17.34
N ASN A 271 -12.97 6.17 18.59
CA ASN A 271 -13.43 7.52 18.94
C ASN A 271 -12.31 8.57 18.96
N GLN A 272 -11.07 8.21 18.62
CA GLN A 272 -9.96 9.18 18.51
C GLN A 272 -10.14 10.15 17.34
N ALA A 273 -10.96 9.78 16.36
CA ALA A 273 -11.29 10.62 15.22
C ALA A 273 -12.71 10.36 14.73
N THR A 274 -13.12 11.12 13.73
CA THR A 274 -14.39 10.98 13.00
C THR A 274 -14.10 11.01 11.50
N ASN A 275 -15.13 10.81 10.67
CA ASN A 275 -15.06 10.97 9.21
C ASN A 275 -14.09 10.01 8.50
N TYR A 276 -14.04 8.77 8.97
CA TYR A 276 -13.39 7.65 8.31
C TYR A 276 -14.42 6.54 8.08
N TYR A 277 -14.18 5.71 7.06
CA TYR A 277 -15.15 4.68 6.64
C TYR A 277 -14.60 3.26 6.73
N GLY A 278 -13.33 3.12 7.12
CA GLY A 278 -12.71 1.84 7.37
C GLY A 278 -11.57 1.96 8.36
N ILE A 279 -11.09 0.80 8.79
CA ILE A 279 -9.85 0.69 9.55
C ILE A 279 -8.89 -0.27 8.90
N MET A 280 -7.62 -0.20 9.28
CA MET A 280 -6.59 -1.18 8.96
C MET A 280 -5.80 -1.59 10.20
N ASN A 281 -5.17 -2.75 10.15
CA ASN A 281 -4.21 -3.16 11.16
C ASN A 281 -2.88 -2.40 11.03
N TYR A 282 -2.22 -2.19 12.17
CA TYR A 282 -0.78 -2.02 12.26
C TYR A 282 -0.22 -3.24 13.00
N LEU A 283 0.60 -4.03 12.30
CA LEU A 283 1.03 -5.36 12.74
C LEU A 283 -0.18 -6.29 12.93
N GLY A 284 -0.24 -7.06 14.00
CA GLY A 284 -1.44 -7.84 14.33
C GLY A 284 -1.37 -9.33 14.01
N SER A 285 -0.18 -9.90 13.77
CA SER A 285 -0.06 -11.32 13.43
C SER A 285 -0.67 -12.25 14.50
N SER A 286 -0.55 -11.88 15.77
CA SER A 286 -1.19 -12.62 16.87
C SER A 286 -2.68 -12.29 16.98
N PHE A 287 -3.06 -11.02 16.86
CA PHE A 287 -4.45 -10.60 17.03
C PHE A 287 -5.37 -11.12 15.92
N LEU A 288 -4.92 -11.03 14.66
CA LEU A 288 -5.68 -11.48 13.47
C LEU A 288 -5.74 -13.00 13.33
N SER A 289 -4.99 -13.73 14.17
CA SER A 289 -5.05 -15.20 14.28
C SER A 289 -5.97 -15.67 15.42
N ASP A 290 -6.47 -14.76 16.27
CA ASP A 290 -7.31 -15.10 17.42
C ASP A 290 -8.79 -14.82 17.15
N LYS A 291 -9.58 -15.90 17.02
CA LYS A 291 -11.00 -15.82 16.65
C LYS A 291 -11.82 -15.00 17.64
N SER A 292 -11.60 -15.18 18.94
CA SER A 292 -12.39 -14.51 19.98
C SER A 292 -12.17 -13.00 19.94
N SER A 293 -10.92 -12.56 19.81
CA SER A 293 -10.53 -11.15 19.83
C SER A 293 -10.96 -10.43 18.56
N ILE A 294 -10.71 -11.02 17.40
CA ILE A 294 -11.05 -10.38 16.12
C ILE A 294 -12.58 -10.26 15.94
N MET A 295 -13.37 -11.21 16.43
CA MET A 295 -14.83 -11.12 16.37
C MET A 295 -15.39 -9.95 17.19
N ILE A 296 -14.76 -9.60 18.31
CA ILE A 296 -15.15 -8.41 19.09
C ILE A 296 -14.92 -7.14 18.25
N LEU A 297 -13.77 -7.04 17.58
CA LEU A 297 -13.48 -5.93 16.67
C LEU A 297 -14.46 -5.89 15.50
N PHE A 298 -14.66 -7.01 14.82
CA PHE A 298 -15.49 -7.09 13.61
C PHE A 298 -16.96 -6.79 13.87
N ASN A 299 -17.50 -7.22 15.02
CA ASN A 299 -18.85 -6.84 15.42
C ASN A 299 -18.98 -5.33 15.64
N GLU A 300 -17.97 -4.69 16.25
CA GLU A 300 -17.96 -3.23 16.42
C GLU A 300 -17.86 -2.50 15.07
N LEU A 301 -17.04 -3.00 14.14
CA LEU A 301 -16.95 -2.43 12.78
C LEU A 301 -18.27 -2.57 12.01
N ALA A 302 -18.91 -3.73 12.09
CA ALA A 302 -20.21 -3.98 11.46
C ALA A 302 -21.29 -3.03 12.01
N ASN A 303 -21.35 -2.85 13.33
CA ASN A 303 -22.27 -1.91 13.98
C ASN A 303 -22.07 -0.47 13.49
N ARG A 304 -20.81 -0.09 13.22
CA ARG A 304 -20.45 1.24 12.71
C ARG A 304 -20.47 1.35 11.18
N LYS A 305 -20.82 0.28 10.46
CA LYS A 305 -20.78 0.20 8.99
C LYS A 305 -19.41 0.54 8.40
N LEU A 306 -18.34 0.11 9.08
CA LEU A 306 -16.96 0.29 8.65
C LEU A 306 -16.47 -0.94 7.88
N PHE A 307 -15.54 -0.74 6.96
CA PHE A 307 -14.79 -1.84 6.36
C PHE A 307 -13.47 -2.13 7.09
N PHE A 308 -12.93 -3.32 6.88
CA PHE A 308 -11.60 -3.72 7.34
C PHE A 308 -10.63 -3.91 6.17
N LEU A 309 -9.49 -3.21 6.21
CA LEU A 309 -8.33 -3.47 5.37
C LEU A 309 -7.32 -4.30 6.16
N ASP A 310 -7.03 -5.52 5.68
CA ASP A 310 -5.83 -6.25 6.07
C ASP A 310 -4.63 -5.71 5.26
N ASP A 311 -3.64 -5.16 5.94
CA ASP A 311 -2.45 -4.57 5.31
C ASP A 311 -1.51 -5.62 4.67
N GLY A 312 -1.79 -6.91 4.87
CA GLY A 312 -1.03 -8.02 4.31
C GLY A 312 0.30 -8.31 5.02
N SER A 313 0.59 -7.64 6.14
CA SER A 313 1.78 -7.89 6.97
C SER A 313 1.66 -9.21 7.75
N SER A 314 0.44 -9.64 8.04
CA SER A 314 0.13 -10.80 8.88
C SER A 314 -0.41 -11.96 8.06
N ARG A 315 0.42 -12.61 7.23
CA ARG A 315 -0.08 -13.66 6.30
C ARG A 315 -0.26 -15.05 6.92
N HIS A 316 0.53 -15.39 7.95
CA HIS A 316 0.49 -16.72 8.55
C HIS A 316 -0.65 -16.82 9.56
N ASN A 317 -1.48 -17.85 9.43
CA ASN A 317 -2.61 -18.16 10.33
C ASN A 317 -3.66 -17.06 10.50
N ASN A 318 -3.66 -16.06 9.62
CA ASN A 318 -4.63 -14.99 9.65
C ASN A 318 -5.99 -15.47 9.15
N ILE A 319 -6.99 -15.31 10.01
CA ILE A 319 -8.38 -15.78 9.79
C ILE A 319 -9.35 -14.63 9.53
N SER A 320 -8.84 -13.40 9.37
CA SER A 320 -9.63 -12.17 9.21
C SER A 320 -10.56 -12.23 8.01
N LYS A 321 -10.09 -12.68 6.85
CA LYS A 321 -10.91 -12.78 5.64
C LYS A 321 -12.11 -13.71 5.82
N GLU A 322 -11.89 -14.88 6.42
CA GLU A 322 -12.94 -15.89 6.64
C GLU A 322 -13.98 -15.37 7.63
N LEU A 323 -13.54 -14.80 8.75
CA LEU A 323 -14.45 -14.29 9.78
C LEU A 323 -15.24 -13.07 9.31
N ALA A 324 -14.63 -12.18 8.53
CA ALA A 324 -15.33 -11.05 7.95
C ALA A 324 -16.44 -11.52 6.99
N ALA A 325 -16.16 -12.53 6.16
CA ALA A 325 -17.16 -13.12 5.28
C ALA A 325 -18.34 -13.73 6.06
N ASN A 326 -18.07 -14.42 7.18
CA ASN A 326 -19.11 -15.06 8.00
C ASN A 326 -20.15 -14.09 8.57
N ILE A 327 -19.80 -12.82 8.74
CA ILE A 327 -20.70 -11.78 9.25
C ILE A 327 -21.05 -10.70 8.21
N ASN A 328 -20.70 -10.93 6.94
CA ASN A 328 -20.87 -9.95 5.85
C ASN A 328 -20.19 -8.59 6.13
N LEU A 329 -19.06 -8.58 6.85
CA LEU A 329 -18.27 -7.38 7.05
C LEU A 329 -17.54 -7.03 5.73
N PRO A 330 -17.64 -5.80 5.22
CA PRO A 330 -16.83 -5.35 4.09
C PRO A 330 -15.34 -5.49 4.42
N TYR A 331 -14.65 -6.30 3.62
CA TYR A 331 -13.26 -6.68 3.88
C TYR A 331 -12.45 -6.60 2.59
N ILE A 332 -11.21 -6.14 2.72
CA ILE A 332 -10.24 -6.15 1.64
C ILE A 332 -8.84 -6.42 2.19
N SER A 333 -7.99 -7.04 1.39
CA SER A 333 -6.58 -7.28 1.74
C SER A 333 -5.69 -6.58 0.74
N SER A 334 -4.61 -5.99 1.23
CA SER A 334 -3.53 -5.45 0.41
C SER A 334 -2.85 -6.56 -0.40
N ASP A 335 -2.45 -6.25 -1.63
CA ASP A 335 -1.62 -7.13 -2.45
C ASP A 335 -0.15 -7.05 -2.04
N LEU A 336 0.33 -5.84 -1.74
CA LEU A 336 1.73 -5.54 -1.51
C LEU A 336 1.91 -4.51 -0.39
N TYR A 337 2.79 -4.83 0.55
CA TYR A 337 3.42 -3.85 1.44
C TYR A 337 4.68 -3.34 0.72
N LEU A 338 4.71 -2.06 0.38
CA LEU A 338 5.63 -1.50 -0.62
C LEU A 338 7.04 -1.22 -0.06
N ASP A 339 7.17 -1.07 1.25
CA ASP A 339 8.38 -0.62 1.94
C ASP A 339 8.84 -1.57 3.05
N TYR A 340 8.59 -2.87 2.90
CA TYR A 340 9.07 -3.88 3.85
C TYR A 340 10.60 -3.86 4.04
N GLN A 341 11.34 -3.37 3.03
CA GLN A 341 12.78 -3.12 3.10
C GLN A 341 13.02 -1.62 2.93
N TYR A 342 13.77 -1.03 3.85
CA TYR A 342 14.11 0.40 3.87
C TYR A 342 15.13 0.76 2.77
N ASN A 343 14.71 0.72 1.51
CA ASN A 343 15.55 1.00 0.34
C ASN A 343 14.72 1.50 -0.85
N ARG A 344 15.13 2.64 -1.44
CA ARG A 344 14.50 3.25 -2.63
C ARG A 344 14.40 2.31 -3.84
N ASN A 345 15.40 1.46 -4.06
CA ASN A 345 15.36 0.52 -5.18
C ASN A 345 14.31 -0.57 -4.99
N ASP A 346 14.01 -0.93 -3.74
CA ASP A 346 13.05 -1.99 -3.45
C ASP A 346 11.61 -1.49 -3.55
N ILE A 347 11.31 -0.25 -3.13
CA ILE A 347 9.99 0.35 -3.38
C ILE A 347 9.71 0.48 -4.88
N ARG A 348 10.68 0.89 -5.72
CA ARG A 348 10.51 0.93 -7.19
C ARG A 348 10.14 -0.44 -7.77
N LYS A 349 10.81 -1.51 -7.35
CA LYS A 349 10.49 -2.88 -7.78
C LYS A 349 9.09 -3.29 -7.33
N LYS A 350 8.68 -2.90 -6.12
CA LYS A 350 7.33 -3.18 -5.59
C LYS A 350 6.24 -2.40 -6.32
N LEU A 351 6.50 -1.14 -6.69
CA LEU A 351 5.58 -0.34 -7.53
C LEU A 351 5.38 -0.99 -8.91
N LYS A 352 6.45 -1.46 -9.56
CA LYS A 352 6.34 -2.25 -10.80
C LYS A 352 5.55 -3.56 -10.61
N SER A 353 5.73 -4.21 -9.45
CA SER A 353 4.97 -5.43 -9.13
C SER A 353 3.49 -5.13 -8.89
N LEU A 354 3.18 -3.98 -8.30
CA LEU A 354 1.82 -3.49 -8.07
C LEU A 354 1.12 -3.17 -9.40
N GLU A 355 1.84 -2.50 -10.30
CA GLU A 355 1.42 -2.24 -11.67
C GLU A 355 1.09 -3.54 -12.40
N TYR A 356 2.02 -4.50 -12.42
CA TYR A 356 1.83 -5.80 -13.06
C TYR A 356 0.57 -6.51 -12.53
N LYS A 357 0.38 -6.53 -11.20
CA LYS A 357 -0.81 -7.11 -10.58
C LYS A 357 -2.09 -6.41 -11.03
N ALA A 358 -2.09 -5.09 -11.11
CA ALA A 358 -3.25 -4.33 -11.55
C ALA A 358 -3.59 -4.66 -13.00
N ARG A 359 -2.59 -4.74 -13.88
CA ARG A 359 -2.80 -5.10 -15.29
C ARG A 359 -3.35 -6.52 -15.46
N VAL A 360 -2.88 -7.47 -14.67
CA VAL A 360 -3.32 -8.87 -14.77
C VAL A 360 -4.71 -9.10 -14.17
N SER A 361 -5.03 -8.44 -13.06
CA SER A 361 -6.27 -8.71 -12.30
C SER A 361 -7.31 -7.59 -12.37
N GLY A 362 -7.04 -6.55 -13.13
CA GLY A 362 -7.86 -5.34 -13.24
C GLY A 362 -7.77 -4.39 -12.04
N LYS A 363 -7.20 -4.84 -10.91
CA LYS A 363 -6.97 -3.99 -9.74
C LYS A 363 -5.79 -4.42 -8.89
N ALA A 364 -5.18 -3.51 -8.14
CA ALA A 364 -4.21 -3.87 -7.10
C ALA A 364 -4.21 -2.88 -5.94
N ILE A 365 -3.78 -3.34 -4.76
CA ILE A 365 -3.70 -2.51 -3.54
C ILE A 365 -2.30 -2.52 -2.98
N GLY A 366 -1.73 -1.33 -2.80
CA GLY A 366 -0.45 -1.12 -2.15
C GLY A 366 -0.62 -0.41 -0.80
N VAL A 367 0.13 -0.85 0.21
CA VAL A 367 0.26 -0.15 1.51
C VAL A 367 1.71 0.29 1.67
N VAL A 368 1.93 1.49 2.19
CA VAL A 368 3.26 2.06 2.39
C VAL A 368 3.28 2.97 3.62
N VAL A 369 4.40 3.05 4.32
CA VAL A 369 4.57 4.02 5.42
C VAL A 369 4.95 5.39 4.87
N SER A 370 4.49 6.46 5.53
CA SER A 370 4.68 7.86 5.15
C SER A 370 6.11 8.41 5.31
N PHE A 371 7.15 7.63 4.99
CA PHE A 371 8.52 8.13 4.92
C PHE A 371 8.72 9.02 3.69
N ASP A 372 9.56 10.05 3.81
CA ASP A 372 9.71 11.05 2.75
C ASP A 372 10.22 10.43 1.45
N GLU A 373 11.15 9.48 1.56
CA GLU A 373 11.68 8.72 0.42
C GLU A 373 10.58 7.93 -0.28
N ASN A 374 9.68 7.29 0.48
CA ASN A 374 8.58 6.52 -0.11
C ASN A 374 7.63 7.41 -0.91
N ILE A 375 7.27 8.56 -0.33
CA ILE A 375 6.37 9.53 -0.98
C ILE A 375 7.01 10.09 -2.25
N GLU A 376 8.30 10.41 -2.22
CA GLU A 376 9.04 10.87 -3.40
C GLU A 376 9.04 9.82 -4.52
N GLU A 377 9.34 8.56 -4.21
CA GLU A 377 9.37 7.49 -5.20
C GLU A 377 7.99 7.22 -5.80
N ILE A 378 6.92 7.30 -5.01
CA ILE A 378 5.55 7.21 -5.52
C ILE A 378 5.23 8.37 -6.47
N LEU A 379 5.56 9.61 -6.08
CA LEU A 379 5.32 10.78 -6.92
C LEU A 379 6.14 10.75 -8.22
N GLN A 380 7.32 10.16 -8.20
CA GLN A 380 8.12 9.93 -9.42
C GLN A 380 7.46 8.86 -10.29
N TRP A 381 7.06 7.73 -9.70
CA TRP A 381 6.41 6.63 -10.41
C TRP A 381 5.10 7.06 -11.08
N LEU A 382 4.30 7.94 -10.47
CA LEU A 382 3.09 8.50 -11.07
C LEU A 382 3.33 9.33 -12.34
N LYS A 383 4.55 9.85 -12.55
CA LYS A 383 4.89 10.67 -13.72
C LYS A 383 5.32 9.83 -14.93
N GLU A 384 5.52 8.53 -14.74
CA GLU A 384 5.94 7.64 -15.80
C GLU A 384 4.86 7.50 -16.88
N ASP A 385 5.27 7.46 -18.15
CA ASP A 385 4.33 7.48 -19.28
C ASP A 385 3.36 6.29 -19.27
N TYR A 386 3.82 5.12 -18.80
CA TYR A 386 3.00 3.91 -18.71
C TYR A 386 1.94 3.98 -17.61
N MET A 387 1.90 5.02 -16.78
CA MET A 387 0.84 5.21 -15.80
C MET A 387 -0.40 5.87 -16.39
N LYS A 388 -0.35 6.35 -17.64
CA LYS A 388 -1.46 7.05 -18.31
C LYS A 388 -2.71 6.19 -18.53
N ASP A 389 -2.56 4.86 -18.57
CA ASP A 389 -3.66 3.90 -18.73
C ASP A 389 -4.08 3.22 -17.42
N ILE A 390 -3.48 3.60 -16.28
CA ILE A 390 -3.79 3.09 -14.96
C ILE A 390 -4.50 4.17 -14.14
N LEU A 391 -5.60 3.79 -13.52
CA LEU A 391 -6.40 4.67 -12.68
C LEU A 391 -5.98 4.54 -11.23
N ILE A 392 -5.42 5.61 -10.64
CA ILE A 392 -5.27 5.70 -9.19
C ILE A 392 -6.63 6.04 -8.59
N VAL A 393 -7.08 5.25 -7.63
CA VAL A 393 -8.41 5.37 -7.01
C VAL A 393 -8.33 5.27 -5.48
N PRO A 394 -9.26 5.92 -4.76
CA PRO A 394 -9.45 5.65 -3.33
C PRO A 394 -9.72 4.16 -3.06
N LEU A 395 -9.35 3.68 -1.88
CA LEU A 395 -9.48 2.29 -1.47
C LEU A 395 -10.94 1.82 -1.51
N SER A 396 -11.89 2.66 -1.09
CA SER A 396 -13.33 2.33 -1.14
C SER A 396 -13.82 1.90 -2.52
N CYS A 397 -13.19 2.38 -3.61
CA CYS A 397 -13.52 1.95 -4.98
C CYS A 397 -13.21 0.48 -5.27
N LEU A 398 -12.39 -0.16 -4.45
CA LEU A 398 -11.98 -1.55 -4.60
C LEU A 398 -12.60 -2.49 -3.56
N VAL A 399 -13.20 -1.95 -2.50
CA VAL A 399 -13.89 -2.68 -1.44
C VAL A 399 -15.25 -3.14 -1.94
N LYS A 400 -15.59 -4.40 -1.63
CA LYS A 400 -16.93 -4.93 -1.88
C LYS A 400 -17.76 -4.79 -0.62
N TYR A 401 -18.88 -4.09 -0.73
CA TYR A 401 -19.87 -3.96 0.33
C TYR A 401 -21.02 -4.91 0.04
N TYR A 402 -21.47 -5.61 1.07
CA TYR A 402 -22.68 -6.41 1.02
C TYR A 402 -23.83 -5.47 1.40
N ILE A 403 -24.64 -5.08 0.40
CA ILE A 403 -25.86 -4.27 0.58
C ILE A 403 -27.03 -5.21 0.81
#